data_AF-C6HGU1-F1
#
_entry.id   AF-C6HGU1-F1
#
_cell.length_a   1.000
_cell.length_b   1.000
_cell.length_c   1.000
_cell.angle_alpha   90.00
_cell.angle_beta   90.00
_cell.angle_gamma   90.00
#
_symmetry.space_group_name_H-M   'P 1'
#
loop_
_entity.id
_entity.type
_entity.pdbx_description
1 polymer ?
#
loop_
_entity_poly.entity_id
_entity_poly.type
_entity_poly.pdbx_seq_one_letter_code
_entity_poly.pdbx_strand_id
1 'polypeptide(L)'
;MLSIDYSYPMLLDTAAAPGIYVGSFCVTSRMLNHFINAFRHLRKISFSLYLQGRDHDCDISDDMDDHIDDWLALTEGNVAKVFTAATDLEELAIDFTDSMNRITLNNFWGDHTWHRFRSLKLFRKRMYQNELVELLRRYCKTLEVLHLYSIVIHGGGWPEVADVMRECVALRSLSFGRLGERVDHSNVKPVIIENLEEYVLRGGLGPIYDPDYRPQTPIPTPGCVMV
;
A
#
# COMPACT_ATOMS: atom_id res chain seq x y z
N MET A 1 10.16 -11.43 11.07
CA MET A 1 9.64 -10.74 9.87
C MET A 1 8.85 -11.77 9.09
N LEU A 2 7.53 -11.75 9.17
CA LEU A 2 6.75 -12.62 8.30
C LEU A 2 6.78 -12.01 6.89
N SER A 3 7.21 -12.76 5.87
CA SER A 3 7.13 -12.34 4.47
C SER A 3 6.15 -13.25 3.75
N ILE A 4 4.99 -12.73 3.35
CA ILE A 4 4.03 -13.51 2.59
C ILE A 4 4.34 -13.22 1.13
N ASP A 5 4.99 -14.16 0.48
CA ASP A 5 5.30 -14.13 -0.94
C ASP A 5 4.40 -15.15 -1.63
N TYR A 6 3.48 -14.71 -2.49
CA TYR A 6 2.61 -15.63 -3.23
C TYR A 6 3.29 -16.07 -4.53
N SER A 7 3.69 -17.33 -4.61
CA SER A 7 3.99 -18.06 -5.86
C SER A 7 3.50 -19.50 -5.68
N TYR A 8 3.31 -20.23 -6.79
CA TYR A 8 2.75 -21.60 -6.83
C TYR A 8 3.08 -22.45 -5.58
N PRO A 9 2.11 -23.17 -4.99
CA PRO A 9 2.32 -23.92 -3.77
C PRO A 9 3.26 -25.09 -4.07
N MET A 10 4.50 -25.01 -3.61
CA MET A 10 5.08 -26.24 -3.08
C MET A 10 4.30 -26.52 -1.81
N LEU A 11 3.32 -27.42 -1.93
CA LEU A 11 2.62 -28.07 -0.82
C LEU A 11 3.66 -28.49 0.21
N LEU A 12 3.88 -27.64 1.20
CA LEU A 12 4.65 -27.98 2.39
C LEU A 12 3.61 -28.05 3.50
N ASP A 13 3.15 -29.28 3.73
CA ASP A 13 2.54 -29.72 4.97
C ASP A 13 3.45 -29.32 6.12
N THR A 14 3.27 -28.12 6.69
CA THR A 14 3.78 -27.71 8.02
C THR A 14 3.31 -26.30 8.39
N ALA A 15 2.00 -26.10 8.51
CA ALA A 15 1.44 -24.88 9.15
C ALA A 15 0.67 -25.17 10.44
N ALA A 16 0.95 -26.32 11.08
CA ALA A 16 0.34 -26.73 12.33
C ALA A 16 1.42 -26.97 13.41
N ALA A 17 2.03 -25.90 13.92
CA ALA A 17 2.78 -25.97 15.18
C ALA A 17 2.64 -24.64 15.96
N PRO A 18 2.50 -24.68 17.31
CA PRO A 18 2.51 -23.48 18.14
C PRO A 18 3.86 -22.76 18.01
N GLY A 19 3.82 -21.45 17.77
CA GLY A 19 5.03 -20.64 17.58
C GLY A 19 5.52 -20.63 16.14
N ILE A 20 4.69 -20.11 15.21
CA ILE A 20 5.10 -19.85 13.83
C ILE A 20 6.31 -18.90 13.88
N TYR A 21 7.48 -19.48 13.66
CA TYR A 21 8.74 -18.76 13.50
C TYR A 21 8.71 -17.98 12.19
N VAL A 22 9.45 -16.87 12.21
CA VAL A 22 9.79 -16.02 11.07
C VAL A 22 10.16 -16.86 9.84
N GLY A 23 9.22 -17.03 8.91
CA GLY A 23 9.40 -17.77 7.67
C GLY A 23 8.31 -17.40 6.68
N SER A 24 8.65 -17.32 5.39
CA SER A 24 7.68 -16.97 4.37
C SER A 24 6.67 -18.09 4.15
N PHE A 25 5.39 -17.76 3.97
CA PHE A 25 4.39 -18.76 3.59
C PHE A 25 3.44 -18.21 2.52
N CYS A 26 3.02 -19.08 1.61
CA CYS A 26 2.08 -18.78 0.54
C CYS A 26 0.67 -19.17 1.00
N VAL A 27 -0.28 -18.24 1.01
CA VAL A 27 -1.69 -18.50 1.35
C VAL A 27 -2.60 -17.91 0.30
N THR A 28 -3.60 -18.68 -0.12
CA THR A 28 -4.63 -18.16 -1.04
C THR A 28 -5.43 -17.07 -0.34
N SER A 29 -5.99 -16.13 -1.10
CA SER A 29 -6.80 -15.02 -0.56
C SER A 29 -7.98 -15.54 0.30
N ARG A 30 -8.57 -16.68 -0.08
CA ARG A 30 -9.66 -17.36 0.64
C ARG A 30 -9.22 -17.93 1.99
N MET A 31 -7.95 -18.30 2.14
CA MET A 31 -7.42 -18.90 3.37
C MET A 31 -6.88 -17.87 4.37
N LEU A 32 -6.74 -16.59 3.99
CA LEU A 32 -6.21 -15.53 4.84
C LEU A 32 -6.88 -15.49 6.23
N ASN A 33 -8.21 -15.59 6.28
CA ASN A 33 -8.97 -15.56 7.53
C ASN A 33 -8.66 -16.75 8.45
N HIS A 34 -8.29 -17.92 7.92
CA HIS A 34 -7.90 -19.08 8.74
C HIS A 34 -6.62 -18.83 9.53
N PHE A 35 -5.76 -17.93 9.04
CA PHE A 35 -4.49 -17.60 9.68
C PHE A 35 -4.57 -16.39 10.61
N ILE A 36 -5.74 -15.81 10.86
CA ILE A 36 -5.90 -14.59 11.66
C ILE A 36 -5.21 -14.67 13.04
N ASN A 37 -5.25 -15.85 13.68
CA ASN A 37 -4.60 -16.07 14.97
C ASN A 37 -3.07 -16.03 14.89
N ALA A 38 -2.49 -16.42 13.74
CA ALA A 38 -1.05 -16.33 13.50
C ALA A 38 -0.56 -14.88 13.44
N PHE A 39 -1.44 -13.94 13.07
CA PHE A 39 -1.09 -12.52 12.92
C PHE A 39 -1.07 -11.78 14.25
N ARG A 40 -1.74 -12.29 15.29
CA ARG A 40 -1.93 -11.60 16.58
C ARG A 40 -0.65 -11.10 17.24
N HIS A 41 0.45 -11.82 17.06
CA HIS A 41 1.73 -11.51 17.69
C HIS A 41 2.77 -10.97 16.70
N LEU A 42 2.37 -10.71 15.45
CA LEU A 42 3.27 -10.20 14.44
C LEU A 42 3.51 -8.71 14.65
N ARG A 43 4.79 -8.37 14.76
CA ARG A 43 5.26 -6.98 14.79
C ARG A 43 5.77 -6.50 13.44
N LYS A 44 6.08 -7.43 12.53
CA LYS A 44 6.69 -7.13 11.22
C LYS A 44 6.07 -8.02 10.16
N ILE A 45 5.41 -7.39 9.19
CA ILE A 45 4.77 -8.05 8.06
C ILE A 45 5.33 -7.47 6.77
N SER A 46 5.75 -8.35 5.86
CA SER A 46 5.94 -8.05 4.44
C SER A 46 4.88 -8.83 3.68
N PHE A 47 4.15 -8.17 2.81
CA PHE A 47 2.98 -8.72 2.15
C PHE A 47 3.05 -8.43 0.65
N SER A 48 3.16 -9.51 -0.13
CA SER A 48 3.10 -9.48 -1.58
C SER A 48 1.98 -10.41 -2.02
N LEU A 49 1.12 -9.92 -2.91
CA LEU A 49 0.14 -10.74 -3.57
C LEU A 49 0.44 -10.73 -5.06
N TYR A 50 0.58 -11.92 -5.60
CA TYR A 50 0.76 -12.18 -7.00
C TYR A 50 -0.56 -12.72 -7.54
N LEU A 51 -1.26 -11.91 -8.33
CA LEU A 51 -2.48 -12.35 -9.01
C LEU A 51 -2.07 -12.65 -10.44
N GLN A 52 -1.92 -13.93 -10.78
CA GLN A 52 -1.61 -14.33 -12.14
C GLN A 52 -2.79 -13.93 -13.05
N GLY A 53 -2.60 -12.84 -13.79
CA GLY A 53 -3.59 -12.28 -14.70
C GLY A 53 -2.94 -11.79 -15.99
N ARG A 54 -2.77 -12.75 -16.92
CA ARG A 54 -2.40 -12.62 -18.35
C ARG A 54 -1.30 -11.60 -18.69
N ASP A 55 -0.08 -12.11 -18.86
CA ASP A 55 0.69 -11.79 -20.05
C ASP A 55 0.85 -13.08 -20.87
N HIS A 56 0.46 -13.00 -22.14
CA HIS A 56 0.54 -14.00 -23.22
C HIS A 56 -0.66 -14.90 -23.49
N ASP A 57 -1.10 -14.78 -24.75
CA ASP A 57 -1.86 -15.69 -25.58
C ASP A 57 -1.73 -17.17 -25.22
N CYS A 58 -2.78 -17.77 -24.65
CA CYS A 58 -3.21 -19.13 -24.96
C CYS A 58 -4.60 -19.41 -24.36
N ASP A 59 -5.27 -20.33 -25.01
CA ASP A 59 -6.70 -20.67 -24.99
C ASP A 59 -7.53 -20.39 -23.74
N ILE A 60 -8.73 -19.89 -24.03
CA ILE A 60 -9.89 -19.82 -23.14
C ILE A 60 -10.23 -21.25 -22.71
N SER A 61 -9.84 -21.66 -21.51
CA SER A 61 -10.47 -22.76 -20.78
C SER A 61 -11.18 -22.21 -19.54
N ASP A 62 -12.29 -22.86 -19.20
CA ASP A 62 -13.39 -22.46 -18.30
C ASP A 62 -13.06 -22.11 -16.82
N ASP A 63 -11.82 -21.75 -16.46
CA ASP A 63 -11.42 -21.37 -15.09
C ASP A 63 -11.55 -19.85 -14.82
N MET A 64 -12.54 -19.20 -15.41
CA MET A 64 -12.78 -17.75 -15.23
C MET A 64 -13.46 -17.40 -13.89
N ASP A 65 -14.05 -18.37 -13.19
CA ASP A 65 -14.76 -18.14 -11.92
C ASP A 65 -13.79 -17.92 -10.75
N ASP A 66 -12.68 -18.66 -10.68
CA ASP A 66 -11.81 -18.66 -9.50
C ASP A 66 -11.08 -17.32 -9.27
N HIS A 67 -10.80 -16.57 -10.33
CA HIS A 67 -10.15 -15.26 -10.26
C HIS A 67 -11.09 -14.12 -9.87
N ILE A 68 -12.40 -14.25 -10.17
CA ILE A 68 -13.42 -13.28 -9.74
C ILE A 68 -13.60 -13.38 -8.22
N ASP A 69 -13.65 -14.60 -7.70
CA ASP A 69 -13.76 -14.87 -6.27
C ASP A 69 -12.55 -14.40 -5.47
N ASP A 70 -11.33 -14.56 -6.00
CA ASP A 70 -10.12 -14.10 -5.33
C ASP A 70 -10.02 -12.56 -5.31
N TRP A 71 -10.44 -11.89 -6.39
CA TRP A 71 -10.58 -10.44 -6.43
C TRP A 71 -11.64 -9.93 -5.45
N LEU A 72 -12.81 -10.59 -5.42
CA LEU A 72 -13.88 -10.30 -4.46
C LEU A 72 -13.38 -10.44 -3.03
N ALA A 73 -12.75 -11.57 -2.68
CA ALA A 73 -12.22 -11.83 -1.35
C ALA A 73 -11.22 -10.75 -0.88
N LEU A 74 -10.41 -10.20 -1.80
CA LEU A 74 -9.48 -9.09 -1.53
C LEU A 74 -10.20 -7.76 -1.38
N THR A 75 -11.25 -7.51 -2.16
CA THR A 75 -12.06 -6.27 -2.08
C THR A 75 -13.04 -6.25 -0.91
N GLU A 76 -13.41 -7.39 -0.35
CA GLU A 76 -14.34 -7.54 0.79
C GLU A 76 -13.71 -7.25 2.16
N GLY A 77 -12.45 -6.80 2.20
CA GLY A 77 -11.77 -6.43 3.45
C GLY A 77 -11.27 -7.62 4.28
N ASN A 78 -11.15 -8.82 3.70
CA ASN A 78 -10.55 -9.96 4.39
C ASN A 78 -9.08 -9.71 4.73
N VAL A 79 -8.36 -8.94 3.90
CA VAL A 79 -6.99 -8.50 4.21
C VAL A 79 -6.96 -7.60 5.45
N ALA A 80 -7.91 -6.66 5.55
CA ALA A 80 -8.07 -5.83 6.74
C ALA A 80 -8.32 -6.66 8.00
N LYS A 81 -9.18 -7.68 7.97
CA LYS A 81 -9.40 -8.57 9.13
C LYS A 81 -8.12 -9.21 9.63
N VAL A 82 -7.23 -9.60 8.71
CA VAL A 82 -5.95 -10.24 9.06
C VAL A 82 -4.95 -9.23 9.60
N PHE A 83 -4.83 -8.06 8.98
CA PHE A 83 -3.93 -7.01 9.46
C PHE A 83 -4.38 -6.41 10.79
N THR A 84 -5.67 -6.20 10.99
CA THR A 84 -6.23 -5.71 12.28
C THR A 84 -6.01 -6.70 13.43
N ALA A 85 -5.87 -8.00 13.13
CA ALA A 85 -5.51 -8.97 14.16
C ALA A 85 -4.11 -8.76 14.70
N ALA A 86 -3.16 -8.21 13.92
CA ALA A 86 -1.81 -7.88 14.35
C ALA A 86 -1.79 -6.61 15.22
N THR A 87 -2.31 -6.69 16.44
CA THR A 87 -2.49 -5.52 17.33
C THR A 87 -1.19 -4.81 17.72
N ASP A 88 -0.07 -5.53 17.70
CA ASP A 88 1.27 -5.03 18.02
C ASP A 88 2.12 -4.71 16.77
N LEU A 89 1.51 -4.48 15.61
CA LEU A 89 2.25 -4.24 14.37
C LEU A 89 3.14 -2.98 14.48
N GLU A 90 4.43 -3.15 14.16
CA GLU A 90 5.45 -2.10 14.16
C GLU A 90 5.90 -1.75 12.74
N GLU A 91 5.98 -2.74 11.85
CA GLU A 91 6.54 -2.59 10.50
C GLU A 91 5.68 -3.33 9.47
N LEU A 92 5.33 -2.63 8.39
CA LEU A 92 4.55 -3.16 7.28
C LEU A 92 5.20 -2.81 5.95
N ALA A 93 5.46 -3.82 5.13
CA ALA A 93 5.80 -3.67 3.74
C ALA A 93 4.69 -4.28 2.89
N ILE A 94 4.18 -3.56 1.90
CA ILE A 94 3.18 -4.07 0.96
C ILE A 94 3.63 -3.81 -0.47
N ASP A 95 3.62 -4.87 -1.27
CA ASP A 95 3.88 -4.80 -2.69
C ASP A 95 2.62 -5.07 -3.51
N PHE A 96 2.11 -4.04 -4.18
CA PHE A 96 0.85 -4.06 -4.93
C PHE A 96 1.07 -4.42 -6.40
N THR A 97 1.90 -5.43 -6.66
CA THR A 97 2.08 -6.00 -8.01
C THR A 97 0.74 -6.41 -8.63
N ASP A 98 0.67 -6.44 -9.96
CA ASP A 98 -0.52 -6.84 -10.73
C ASP A 98 -1.76 -5.96 -10.48
N SER A 99 -2.95 -6.56 -10.49
CA SER A 99 -4.25 -5.89 -10.38
C SER A 99 -4.51 -5.27 -9.00
N MET A 100 -3.70 -5.58 -7.99
CA MET A 100 -3.83 -5.11 -6.61
C MET A 100 -3.85 -3.60 -6.46
N ASN A 101 -3.18 -2.89 -7.36
CA ASN A 101 -3.08 -1.44 -7.29
C ASN A 101 -4.46 -0.75 -7.28
N ARG A 102 -5.54 -1.41 -7.73
CA ARG A 102 -6.90 -0.85 -7.74
C ARG A 102 -7.65 -0.98 -6.41
N ILE A 103 -7.18 -1.79 -5.47
CA ILE A 103 -7.82 -1.95 -4.16
C ILE A 103 -7.43 -0.74 -3.29
N THR A 104 -8.40 -0.12 -2.62
CA THR A 104 -8.17 1.03 -1.75
C THR A 104 -7.36 0.63 -0.52
N LEU A 105 -6.57 1.56 0.03
CA LEU A 105 -5.80 1.30 1.25
C LEU A 105 -6.70 0.94 2.44
N ASN A 106 -7.89 1.54 2.52
CA ASN A 106 -8.88 1.21 3.55
C ASN A 106 -9.33 -0.25 3.50
N ASN A 107 -9.40 -0.87 2.32
CA ASN A 107 -9.75 -2.30 2.22
C ASN A 107 -8.62 -3.22 2.72
N PHE A 108 -7.38 -2.72 2.84
CA PHE A 108 -6.28 -3.46 3.43
C PHE A 108 -6.16 -3.25 4.94
N TRP A 109 -6.49 -2.08 5.47
CA TRP A 109 -6.14 -1.72 6.86
C TRP A 109 -7.36 -1.53 7.75
N GLY A 110 -8.52 -1.28 7.15
CA GLY A 110 -9.73 -0.90 7.86
C GLY A 110 -9.62 0.45 8.58
N ASP A 111 -10.42 0.60 9.62
CA ASP A 111 -10.48 1.73 10.54
C ASP A 111 -9.51 1.59 11.72
N HIS A 112 -8.77 0.47 11.80
CA HIS A 112 -7.85 0.21 12.89
C HIS A 112 -6.63 1.14 12.86
N THR A 113 -6.06 1.36 14.05
CA THR A 113 -4.84 2.14 14.27
C THR A 113 -3.90 1.36 15.17
N TRP A 114 -2.71 1.03 14.66
CA TRP A 114 -1.65 0.38 15.42
C TRP A 114 -0.83 1.41 16.20
N HIS A 115 -0.85 1.31 17.54
CA HIS A 115 -0.17 2.29 18.40
C HIS A 115 1.36 2.26 18.36
N ARG A 116 1.95 1.17 17.87
CA ARG A 116 3.41 0.98 17.78
C ARG A 116 3.94 1.06 16.34
N PHE A 117 3.09 1.45 15.40
CA PHE A 117 3.41 1.43 13.99
C PHE A 117 4.40 2.52 13.62
N ARG A 118 5.59 2.09 13.22
CA ARG A 118 6.75 2.97 12.98
C ARG A 118 7.35 2.87 11.59
N SER A 119 7.10 1.81 10.83
CA SER A 119 7.67 1.66 9.48
C SER A 119 6.63 1.22 8.47
N LEU A 120 6.51 2.00 7.41
CA LEU A 120 5.70 1.66 6.24
C LEU A 120 6.54 1.65 4.97
N LYS A 121 6.41 0.59 4.18
CA LYS A 121 6.97 0.51 2.84
C LYS A 121 5.87 0.13 1.85
N LEU A 122 5.62 0.97 0.86
CA LEU A 122 4.66 0.70 -0.21
C LEU A 122 5.41 0.58 -1.53
N PHE A 123 5.08 -0.45 -2.30
CA PHE A 123 5.63 -0.69 -3.63
C PHE A 123 4.50 -0.82 -4.67
N ARG A 124 4.66 -0.19 -5.84
CA ARG A 124 3.81 -0.38 -7.03
C ARG A 124 2.31 -0.06 -6.84
N LYS A 125 1.97 0.90 -5.98
CA LYS A 125 0.58 1.30 -5.72
C LYS A 125 0.09 2.44 -6.62
N ARG A 126 -1.18 2.37 -7.03
CA ARG A 126 -1.96 3.48 -7.57
C ARG A 126 -3.05 3.85 -6.56
N MET A 127 -3.19 5.10 -6.12
CA MET A 127 -4.20 5.45 -5.10
C MET A 127 -4.65 6.91 -5.21
N TYR A 128 -5.78 7.26 -4.60
CA TYR A 128 -6.12 8.67 -4.45
C TYR A 128 -5.13 9.35 -3.50
N GLN A 129 -4.75 10.59 -3.81
CA GLN A 129 -3.88 11.40 -2.96
C GLN A 129 -4.42 11.47 -1.51
N ASN A 130 -5.74 11.62 -1.35
CA ASN A 130 -6.39 11.65 -0.04
C ASN A 130 -6.18 10.38 0.78
N GLU A 131 -6.11 9.19 0.16
CA GLU A 131 -5.86 7.94 0.90
C GLU A 131 -4.47 7.96 1.57
N LEU A 132 -3.46 8.48 0.87
CA LEU A 132 -2.12 8.63 1.42
C LEU A 132 -2.07 9.75 2.49
N VAL A 133 -2.75 10.86 2.26
CA VAL A 133 -2.81 11.96 3.24
C VAL A 133 -3.48 11.49 4.54
N GLU A 134 -4.60 10.77 4.46
CA GLU A 134 -5.30 10.23 5.63
C GLU A 134 -4.45 9.24 6.41
N LEU A 135 -3.71 8.36 5.71
CA LEU A 135 -2.73 7.47 6.33
C LEU A 135 -1.69 8.26 7.12
N LEU A 136 -1.05 9.23 6.47
CA LEU A 136 0.04 10.00 7.05
C LEU A 136 -0.45 10.74 8.29
N ARG A 137 -1.63 11.38 8.21
CA ARG A 137 -2.27 12.02 9.36
C ARG A 137 -2.57 11.02 10.49
N ARG A 138 -3.07 9.83 10.16
CA ARG A 138 -3.39 8.77 11.14
C ARG A 138 -2.15 8.35 11.94
N TYR A 139 -1.01 8.22 11.27
CA TYR A 139 0.24 7.74 11.89
C TYR A 139 1.31 8.82 12.09
N CYS A 140 0.92 10.10 12.01
CA CYS A 140 1.78 11.28 12.07
C CYS A 140 2.71 11.32 13.31
N LYS A 141 2.24 10.75 14.43
CA LYS A 141 2.96 10.73 15.72
C LYS A 141 3.79 9.47 15.95
N THR A 142 3.65 8.43 15.12
CA THR A 142 4.28 7.13 15.36
C THR A 142 5.15 6.66 14.20
N LEU A 143 4.83 7.08 12.97
CA LEU A 143 5.54 6.66 11.76
C LEU A 143 6.93 7.33 11.70
N GLU A 144 7.97 6.52 11.88
CA GLU A 144 9.37 6.96 11.86
C GLU A 144 10.03 6.76 10.48
N VAL A 145 9.58 5.75 9.74
CA VAL A 145 10.17 5.34 8.45
C VAL A 145 9.07 5.20 7.41
N LEU A 146 9.20 5.90 6.29
CA LEU A 146 8.27 5.79 5.17
C LEU A 146 9.01 5.65 3.84
N HIS A 147 8.81 4.51 3.18
CA HIS A 147 9.39 4.26 1.86
C HIS A 147 8.29 4.08 0.82
N LEU A 148 8.39 4.81 -0.29
CA LEU A 148 7.39 4.83 -1.36
C LEU A 148 8.08 4.59 -2.70
N TYR A 149 7.86 3.43 -3.31
CA TYR A 149 8.47 3.07 -4.59
C TYR A 149 7.43 2.73 -5.66
N SER A 150 7.57 3.31 -6.84
CA SER A 150 6.63 3.15 -7.96
C SER A 150 5.20 3.50 -7.57
N ILE A 151 5.02 4.65 -6.89
CA ILE A 151 3.72 5.11 -6.40
C ILE A 151 3.14 6.14 -7.36
N VAL A 152 1.89 5.93 -7.76
CA VAL A 152 1.14 6.88 -8.59
C VAL A 152 -0.07 7.37 -7.81
N ILE A 153 -0.19 8.69 -7.65
CA ILE A 153 -1.36 9.31 -7.04
C ILE A 153 -2.30 9.88 -8.11
N HIS A 154 -3.59 9.97 -7.78
CA HIS A 154 -4.59 10.65 -8.60
C HIS A 154 -5.54 11.50 -7.74
N GLY A 155 -6.21 12.46 -8.38
CA GLY A 155 -7.10 13.41 -7.69
C GLY A 155 -6.37 14.50 -6.91
N GLY A 156 -5.07 14.70 -7.17
CA GLY A 156 -4.23 15.73 -6.57
C GLY A 156 -2.75 15.50 -6.88
N GLY A 157 -1.85 16.13 -6.12
CA GLY A 157 -0.40 16.14 -6.40
C GLY A 157 0.48 15.86 -5.19
N TRP A 158 1.76 15.62 -5.43
CA TRP A 158 2.72 15.38 -4.36
C TRP A 158 2.98 16.59 -3.41
N PRO A 159 2.74 17.88 -3.76
CA PRO A 159 2.94 19.01 -2.83
C PRO A 159 2.22 18.84 -1.50
N GLU A 160 0.92 18.58 -1.53
CA GLU A 160 0.14 18.40 -0.30
C GLU A 160 0.58 17.17 0.50
N VAL A 161 0.94 16.08 -0.20
CA VAL A 161 1.48 14.90 0.45
C VAL A 161 2.79 15.24 1.18
N ALA A 162 3.68 16.02 0.54
CA ALA A 162 4.94 16.46 1.12
C ALA A 162 4.73 17.39 2.33
N ASP A 163 3.75 18.28 2.27
CA ASP A 163 3.39 19.16 3.38
C ASP A 163 2.89 18.36 4.58
N VAL A 164 2.03 17.37 4.36
CA VAL A 164 1.57 16.48 5.44
C VAL A 164 2.70 15.62 5.98
N MET A 165 3.61 15.13 5.14
CA MET A 165 4.81 14.41 5.61
C MET A 165 5.68 15.32 6.49
N ARG A 166 5.83 16.60 6.14
CA ARG A 166 6.58 17.58 6.95
C ARG A 166 5.94 17.83 8.31
N GLU A 167 4.62 17.77 8.40
CA GLU A 167 3.89 17.87 9.68
C GLU A 167 4.07 16.63 10.57
N CYS A 168 4.49 15.48 10.00
CA CYS A 168 4.71 14.24 10.74
C CYS A 168 5.99 14.27 11.57
N VAL A 169 5.88 14.73 12.82
CA VAL A 169 6.97 14.93 13.78
C VAL A 169 7.78 13.67 14.12
N ALA A 170 7.23 12.49 13.89
CA ALA A 170 7.93 11.23 14.17
C ALA A 170 8.85 10.77 13.03
N LEU A 171 8.66 11.28 11.81
CA LEU A 171 9.43 10.84 10.64
C LEU A 171 10.91 11.17 10.80
N ARG A 172 11.75 10.16 10.57
CA ARG A 172 13.21 10.22 10.65
C ARG A 172 13.90 9.68 9.41
N SER A 173 13.20 8.89 8.61
CA SER A 173 13.74 8.29 7.40
C SER A 173 12.67 8.26 6.31
N LEU A 174 13.05 8.75 5.14
CA LEU A 174 12.21 8.78 3.95
C LEU A 174 13.01 8.30 2.76
N SER A 175 12.38 7.50 1.90
CA SER A 175 12.98 7.10 0.64
C SER A 175 11.92 6.95 -0.43
N PHE A 176 12.24 7.44 -1.63
CA PHE A 176 11.31 7.48 -2.75
C PHE A 176 11.99 6.96 -4.01
N GLY A 177 11.19 6.37 -4.89
CA GLY A 177 11.65 6.07 -6.24
C GLY A 177 10.49 5.92 -7.21
N ARG A 178 10.64 6.45 -8.43
CA ARG A 178 9.64 6.34 -9.50
C ARG A 178 8.24 6.80 -9.07
N LEU A 179 8.14 8.01 -8.50
CA LEU A 179 6.85 8.61 -8.17
C LEU A 179 6.16 9.13 -9.43
N GLY A 180 4.84 9.10 -9.45
CA GLY A 180 4.04 9.59 -10.55
C GLY A 180 2.73 10.23 -10.11
N GLU A 181 2.16 11.01 -11.02
CA GLU A 181 0.83 11.62 -10.92
C GLU A 181 0.02 11.26 -12.15
N ARG A 182 -1.22 10.84 -11.94
CA ARG A 182 -2.13 10.57 -13.05
C ARG A 182 -2.71 11.88 -13.57
N VAL A 183 -2.42 12.18 -14.84
CA VAL A 183 -2.87 13.40 -15.53
C VAL A 183 -4.24 13.17 -16.17
N ASP A 184 -4.44 11.99 -16.76
CA ASP A 184 -5.71 11.57 -17.36
C ASP A 184 -5.85 10.03 -17.33
N HIS A 185 -6.83 9.49 -18.04
CA HIS A 185 -7.11 8.05 -18.03
C HIS A 185 -5.94 7.19 -18.54
N SER A 186 -5.03 7.74 -19.33
CA SER A 186 -3.95 7.00 -19.98
C SER A 186 -2.56 7.50 -19.59
N ASN A 187 -2.45 8.74 -19.11
CA ASN A 187 -1.16 9.40 -18.90
C ASN A 187 -0.80 9.50 -17.41
N VAL A 188 0.41 9.03 -17.09
CA VAL A 188 1.08 9.24 -15.81
C VAL A 188 2.29 10.13 -16.05
N LYS A 189 2.33 11.29 -15.39
CA LYS A 189 3.49 12.17 -15.37
C LYS A 189 4.46 11.69 -14.28
N PRO A 190 5.71 11.33 -14.62
CA PRO A 190 6.74 11.09 -13.62
C PRO A 190 6.96 12.36 -12.81
N VAL A 191 7.10 12.21 -11.49
CA VAL A 191 7.40 13.33 -10.60
C VAL A 191 8.83 13.19 -10.12
N ILE A 192 9.64 14.17 -10.49
CA ILE A 192 11.00 14.33 -10.02
C ILE A 192 10.93 15.25 -8.80
N ILE A 193 11.28 14.70 -7.63
CA ILE A 193 11.31 15.46 -6.37
C ILE A 193 12.74 15.37 -5.83
N GLU A 194 13.61 16.28 -6.28
CA GLU A 194 15.06 16.16 -6.08
C GLU A 194 15.51 16.40 -4.62
N ASN A 195 14.64 16.94 -3.76
CA ASN A 195 15.00 17.26 -2.37
C ASN A 195 13.87 16.95 -1.36
N LEU A 196 13.00 15.96 -1.64
CA LEU A 196 11.85 15.68 -0.77
C LEU A 196 12.26 15.33 0.66
N GLU A 197 13.27 14.46 0.80
CA GLU A 197 13.77 14.06 2.11
C GLU A 197 14.30 15.26 2.90
N GLU A 198 15.07 16.15 2.27
CA GLU A 198 15.60 17.36 2.90
C GLU A 198 14.49 18.35 3.27
N TYR A 199 13.50 18.53 2.40
CA TYR A 199 12.34 19.38 2.66
C TYR A 199 11.50 18.88 3.84
N VAL A 200 11.25 17.58 3.91
CA VAL A 200 10.42 16.98 4.96
C VAL A 200 11.18 16.90 6.28
N LEU A 201 12.40 16.37 6.28
CA LEU A 201 13.14 16.07 7.52
C LEU A 201 13.99 17.23 8.04
N ARG A 202 14.43 18.15 7.17
CA ARG A 202 15.38 19.23 7.54
C ARG A 202 14.78 20.63 7.39
N GLY A 203 13.50 20.73 6.99
CA GLY A 203 12.83 22.02 6.85
C GLY A 203 13.38 22.87 5.70
N GLY A 204 13.95 22.24 4.66
CA GLY A 204 14.44 22.95 3.48
C GLY A 204 13.36 23.87 2.88
N LEU A 205 13.73 25.12 2.61
CA LEU A 205 12.83 26.16 2.06
C LEU A 205 12.87 26.23 0.53
N GLY A 206 13.67 25.38 -0.13
CA GLY A 206 13.76 25.32 -1.58
C GLY A 206 12.56 24.64 -2.23
N PRO A 207 12.25 24.96 -3.50
CA PRO A 207 11.27 24.20 -4.26
C PRO A 207 11.73 22.74 -4.34
N ILE A 208 10.87 21.82 -3.92
CA ILE A 208 11.12 20.38 -4.03
C ILE A 208 10.80 19.81 -5.41
N TYR A 209 10.12 20.60 -6.23
CA TYR A 209 9.68 20.19 -7.55
C TYR A 209 10.48 20.90 -8.64
N ASP A 210 10.51 20.27 -9.81
CA ASP A 210 10.83 20.93 -11.07
C ASP A 210 10.08 22.28 -11.15
N PRO A 211 10.73 23.42 -11.46
CA PRO A 211 10.07 24.72 -11.62
C PRO A 211 8.89 24.72 -12.62
N ASP A 212 8.91 23.80 -13.58
CA ASP A 212 7.86 23.59 -14.58
C ASP A 212 6.78 22.61 -14.09
N TYR A 213 6.89 22.13 -12.86
CA TYR A 213 5.85 21.37 -12.20
C TYR A 213 4.62 22.25 -11.97
N ARG A 214 3.48 21.74 -12.41
CA ARG A 214 2.16 22.33 -12.21
C ARG A 214 1.29 21.21 -11.65
N PRO A 215 0.95 21.22 -10.34
CA PRO A 215 0.03 20.24 -9.79
C PRO A 215 -1.33 20.42 -10.47
N GLN A 216 -2.01 19.31 -10.73
CA GLN A 216 -3.37 19.34 -11.25
C GLN A 216 -4.29 19.95 -10.19
N THR A 217 -5.08 20.96 -10.57
CA THR A 217 -6.26 21.35 -9.79
C THR A 217 -7.21 20.14 -9.77
N PRO A 218 -7.75 19.75 -8.61
CA PRO A 218 -8.69 18.63 -8.55
C PRO A 218 -9.83 18.89 -9.53
N ILE A 219 -9.99 17.99 -10.52
CA ILE A 219 -11.11 18.04 -11.45
C ILE A 219 -12.36 17.79 -10.59
N PRO A 220 -13.34 18.71 -10.53
CA PRO A 220 -14.58 18.47 -9.82
C PRO A 220 -15.21 17.21 -10.43
N THR A 221 -15.40 16.17 -9.63
CA THR A 221 -16.22 15.03 -10.04
C THR A 221 -17.61 15.56 -10.41
N PRO A 222 -18.07 15.38 -11.67
CA PRO A 222 -19.44 15.74 -12.01
C PRO A 222 -20.37 14.77 -11.28
N GLY A 223 -20.97 15.21 -10.18
CA GLY A 223 -21.95 14.39 -9.45
C GLY A 223 -22.25 14.75 -8.00
N CYS A 224 -21.37 15.45 -7.27
CA CYS A 224 -21.71 15.89 -5.91
C CYS A 224 -22.39 17.26 -5.93
N VAL A 225 -23.68 17.26 -6.26
CA VAL A 225 -24.58 18.33 -5.80
C VAL A 225 -24.83 18.07 -4.32
N MET A 226 -24.37 18.98 -3.46
CA MET A 226 -24.85 19.00 -2.07
C MET A 226 -26.34 19.31 -2.09
N VAL A 227 -27.14 18.38 -1.56
CA VAL A 227 -28.46 18.64 -1.00
C VAL A 227 -28.44 18.06 0.41
#